data_AF-A0A0P9E8R0-F1
#
_entry.id   AF-A0A0P9E8R0-F1
#
_cell.length_a   1.000
_cell.length_b   1.000
_cell.length_c   1.000
_cell.angle_alpha   90.00
_cell.angle_beta   90.00
_cell.angle_gamma   90.00
#
_symmetry.space_group_name_H-M   'P 1'
#
loop_
_entity.id
_entity.type
_entity.pdbx_description
1 polymer ?
#
loop_
_entity_poly.entity_id
_entity_poly.type
_entity_poly.pdbx_seq_one_letter_code
_entity_poly.pdbx_strand_id
1 'polypeptide(L)' 'MTDVEKKVLRILWNLYKTAWVRPDVKRISWLSGRTVEQLRKIVFCLVKDGYVEVRRDELRVIQGLEQRAPQ' A
#
# COMPACT_ATOMS: atom_id res chain seq x y z
N MET A 1 -11.72 3.59 -5.02
CA MET A 1 -10.92 2.63 -4.24
C MET A 1 -11.76 1.41 -3.85
N THR A 2 -11.33 0.24 -4.28
CA THR A 2 -11.94 -1.08 -4.07
C THR A 2 -11.57 -1.68 -2.71
N ASP A 3 -12.32 -2.68 -2.24
CA ASP A 3 -12.04 -3.40 -0.99
C ASP A 3 -10.66 -4.07 -0.97
N VAL A 4 -10.18 -4.50 -2.14
CA VAL A 4 -8.85 -5.08 -2.29
C VAL A 4 -7.76 -4.04 -2.06
N GLU A 5 -7.91 -2.85 -2.64
CA GLU A 5 -6.98 -1.72 -2.42
C GLU A 5 -6.98 -1.27 -0.96
N LYS A 6 -8.17 -1.18 -0.33
CA LYS A 6 -8.29 -0.88 1.12
C LYS A 6 -7.54 -1.89 1.98
N LYS A 7 -7.67 -3.19 1.68
CA LYS A 7 -6.97 -4.26 2.40
C LYS A 7 -5.46 -4.13 2.25
N VAL A 8 -4.97 -3.95 1.03
CA VAL A 8 -3.52 -3.79 0.77
C VAL A 8 -2.99 -2.54 1.46
N LEU A 9 -3.68 -1.41 1.36
CA LEU A 9 -3.30 -0.17 2.03
C LEU A 9 -3.22 -0.35 3.55
N ARG A 10 -4.17 -1.07 4.17
CA ARG A 10 -4.14 -1.37 5.61
C ARG A 10 -2.95 -2.25 6.00
N ILE A 11 -2.61 -3.24 5.18
CA ILE A 11 -1.42 -4.07 5.38
C ILE A 11 -0.16 -3.22 5.30
N LEU A 12 -0.02 -2.40 4.26
CA LEU A 12 1.14 -1.51 4.09
C LEU A 12 1.27 -0.54 5.27
N TRP A 13 0.17 0.08 5.69
CA TRP A 13 0.15 0.98 6.85
C TRP A 13 0.55 0.27 8.15
N ASN A 14 0.04 -0.94 8.39
CA ASN A 14 0.38 -1.69 9.60
C ASN A 14 1.84 -2.14 9.62
N LEU A 15 2.40 -2.51 8.47
CA LEU A 15 3.79 -2.96 8.38
C LEU A 15 4.80 -1.81 8.43
N TYR A 16 4.50 -0.71 7.75
CA TYR A 16 5.51 0.29 7.38
C TYR A 16 5.20 1.70 7.90
N LYS A 17 3.94 1.93 8.33
CA LYS A 17 3.47 3.25 8.77
C LYS A 17 3.84 4.29 7.72
N THR A 18 4.38 5.42 8.15
CA THR A 18 4.83 6.53 7.28
C THR A 18 6.33 6.52 7.03
N ALA A 19 7.03 5.40 7.23
CA ALA A 19 8.46 5.29 6.96
C ALA A 19 8.73 4.94 5.48
N TRP A 20 9.86 5.41 4.95
CA TRP A 20 10.41 4.89 3.69
C TRP A 20 11.04 3.54 3.96
N VAL A 21 10.57 2.51 3.27
CA VAL A 21 11.05 1.14 3.46
C VAL A 21 11.06 0.39 2.14
N ARG A 22 11.95 -0.60 1.99
CA ARG A 22 11.86 -1.57 0.91
C ARG A 22 10.73 -2.56 1.21
N PRO A 23 9.62 -2.56 0.44
CA PRO A 23 8.49 -3.42 0.74
C PRO A 23 8.85 -4.88 0.46
N ASP A 24 8.65 -5.75 1.45
CA ASP A 24 8.76 -7.20 1.24
C ASP A 24 7.52 -7.69 0.47
N VAL A 25 7.67 -7.76 -0.86
CA VAL A 25 6.59 -8.13 -1.78
C VAL A 25 6.07 -9.55 -1.49
N LYS A 26 6.93 -10.47 -1.05
CA LYS A 26 6.51 -11.84 -0.70
C LYS A 26 5.63 -11.83 0.54
N ARG A 27 6.01 -11.08 1.58
CA ARG A 27 5.21 -10.93 2.80
C ARG A 27 3.87 -10.27 2.52
N ILE A 28 3.85 -9.21 1.71
CA ILE A 28 2.60 -8.52 1.34
C ILE A 28 1.71 -9.45 0.50
N SER A 29 2.28 -10.23 -0.42
CA SER A 29 1.57 -11.23 -1.23
C SER A 29 0.88 -12.26 -0.35
N TRP A 30 1.61 -12.80 0.64
CA TRP A 30 1.07 -13.77 1.60
C TRP A 30 -0.06 -13.18 2.46
N LEU A 31 0.11 -11.97 3.01
CA LEU A 31 -0.89 -11.32 3.86
C LEU A 31 -2.14 -10.86 3.10
N SER A 32 -1.97 -10.41 1.86
CA SER A 32 -3.08 -9.94 1.03
C SER A 32 -3.82 -11.10 0.34
N GLY A 33 -3.16 -12.24 0.14
CA GLY A 33 -3.64 -13.35 -0.67
C GLY A 33 -3.62 -13.04 -2.17
N ARG A 34 -2.70 -12.17 -2.61
CA ARG A 34 -2.63 -11.64 -3.99
C ARG A 34 -1.31 -11.98 -4.65
N THR A 35 -1.32 -12.16 -5.96
CA THR A 35 -0.08 -12.35 -6.73
C THR A 35 0.73 -11.06 -6.81
N VAL A 36 2.02 -11.19 -7.10
CA VAL A 36 2.93 -10.05 -7.27
C VAL A 36 2.43 -9.08 -8.36
N GLU A 37 1.90 -9.60 -9.46
CA GLU A 37 1.33 -8.78 -10.53
C GLU A 37 0.10 -7.98 -10.08
N GLN A 38 -0.80 -8.61 -9.33
CA GLN A 38 -1.96 -7.92 -8.76
C GLN A 38 -1.51 -6.82 -7.79
N LEU A 39 -0.52 -7.11 -6.94
CA LEU A 39 0.04 -6.11 -6.02
C LEU A 39 0.67 -4.94 -6.76
N ARG A 40 1.40 -5.17 -7.85
CA ARG A 40 1.96 -4.07 -8.67
C ARG A 40 0.87 -3.16 -9.22
N LYS A 41 -0.23 -3.73 -9.73
CA LYS A 41 -1.38 -2.94 -10.21
C LYS A 41 -2.03 -2.14 -9.09
N ILE A 42 -2.23 -2.77 -7.92
CA ILE A 42 -2.83 -2.11 -6.75
C ILE A 42 -1.93 -0.98 -6.23
N VAL A 43 -0.63 -1.22 -6.07
CA VAL A 43 0.32 -0.20 -5.65
C VAL A 43 0.34 0.96 -6.64
N PHE A 44 0.32 0.68 -7.95
CA PHE A 44 0.23 1.73 -8.97
C PHE A 44 -1.02 2.59 -8.81
N CYS A 45 -2.20 1.99 -8.58
CA CYS A 45 -3.42 2.75 -8.29
C CYS A 45 -3.28 3.58 -7.01
N LEU A 46 -2.79 2.99 -5.91
CA LEU A 46 -2.60 3.70 -4.64
C LEU A 46 -1.64 4.89 -4.74
N VAL A 47 -0.64 4.81 -5.63
CA VAL A 47 0.29 5.91 -5.93
C VAL A 47 -0.39 7.01 -6.71
N LYS A 48 -1.15 6.63 -7.75
CA LYS A 48 -1.95 7.58 -8.54
C LYS A 48 -2.96 8.33 -7.69
N ASP A 49 -3.58 7.63 -6.73
CA ASP A 49 -4.55 8.20 -5.78
C ASP A 49 -3.88 8.95 -4.60
N GLY A 50 -2.54 8.98 -4.51
CA GLY A 50 -1.81 9.74 -3.50
C GLY A 50 -1.77 9.12 -2.10
N TYR A 51 -2.10 7.84 -1.94
CA TYR A 51 -2.01 7.15 -0.65
C TYR A 51 -0.61 6.64 -0.34
N VAL A 52 0.18 6.38 -1.38
CA VAL A 52 1.50 5.76 -1.30
C VAL A 52 2.46 6.52 -2.20
N GLU A 53 3.69 6.75 -1.75
CA GLU A 53 4.79 7.16 -2.62
C GLU A 53 5.74 5.99 -2.84
N VAL A 54 6.34 5.94 -4.02
CA VAL A 54 7.41 5.00 -4.36
C VAL A 54 8.61 5.79 -4.85
N ARG A 55 9.80 5.47 -4.35
CA ARG A 55 11.08 6.06 -4.79
C ARG A 55 12.10 4.95 -4.97
N ARG A 56 12.59 4.78 -6.20
CA ARG A 56 13.52 3.71 -6.57
C ARG A 56 12.97 2.34 -6.14
N ASP A 57 13.44 1.82 -5.00
CA ASP A 57 13.09 0.51 -4.45
C ASP A 57 12.32 0.63 -3.12
N GLU A 58 12.06 1.84 -2.65
CA GLU A 58 11.40 2.14 -1.39
C GLU A 58 9.98 2.61 -1.62
N LEU A 59 9.12 2.26 -0.67
CA LEU A 59 7.71 2.61 -0.61
C LEU A 59 7.43 3.26 0.73
N ARG A 60 6.60 4.30 0.72
CA ARG A 60 6.10 4.98 1.92
C ARG A 60 4.59 5.14 1.82
N VAL A 61 3.86 4.83 2.88
CA VAL A 61 2.44 5.17 2.95
C VAL A 61 2.30 6.62 3.44
N ILE A 62 1.67 7.48 2.64
CA ILE A 62 1.44 8.88 3.01
C ILE A 62 0.25 8.97 3.98
N GLN A 63 -0.84 8.26 3.65
CA GLN A 63 -2.09 8.29 4.42
C GLN A 63 -2.64 6.88 4.64
N GLY A 64 -2.89 6.55 5.90
CA GLY A 64 -3.69 5.38 6.27
C GLY A 64 -5.17 5.63 5.98
N LEU A 65 -5.93 4.57 5.68
CA LEU A 65 -7.36 4.64 5.40
C LEU A 65 -8.15 5.38 6.49
N GLU A 66 -7.74 5.21 7.75
CA GLU A 66 -8.40 5.77 8.93
C GLU A 66 -8.14 7.28 9.12
N GLN A 67 -7.14 7.84 8.43
CA GLN A 67 -6.85 9.29 8.49
C GLN A 67 -7.64 10.10 7.45
N ARG A 68 -8.33 9.45 6.50
CA ARG A 68 -9.23 10.12 5.57
C ARG A 68 -10.65 10.16 6.17
N ALA A 69 -10.78 10.75 7.35
CA ALA A 69 -12.08 11.22 7.83
C ALA A 69 -12.41 12.50 7.03
N PRO A 70 -13.56 12.57 6.33
CA PRO A 70 -14.01 13.84 5.78
C PRO A 70 -14.30 14.78 6.96
N GLN A 71 -13.84 16.04 6.84
CA GLN A 71 -14.49 17.15 7.52
C GLN A 71 -15.91 17.31 6.99
#